data_AF-K5X9S9-F1
#
_entry.id   AF-K5X9S9-F1
#
_cell.length_a   1.000
_cell.length_b   1.000
_cell.length_c   1.000
_cell.angle_alpha   90.00
_cell.angle_beta   90.00
_cell.angle_gamma   90.00
#
_symmetry.space_group_name_H-M   'P 1'
#
loop_
_entity.id
_entity.type
_entity.pdbx_description
1 polymer ?
#
loop_
_entity_poly.entity_id
_entity_poly.type
_entity_poly.pdbx_seq_one_letter_code
_entity_poly.pdbx_strand_id
1 'polypeptide(L)'
;MSKAVKGGAASLVRILIPAGKASPSPPIGPALGARGVKSMDFCKEFNARTAHVEPGIPTPTLIYVQPDRSFTFITKTPPTTYFLKKAAGIEKGTGKPGHEIVGTVSLKHIYEIARIKHTDDHLKHLRLEAIASTVVATAKTLGLQVVP
;
A
#
# COMPACT_ATOMS: atom_id res chain seq x y z
N MET A 1 38.98 -4.29 -6.56
CA MET A 1 38.51 -5.63 -6.99
C MET A 1 37.00 -5.70 -6.84
N SER A 2 36.27 -5.23 -7.85
CA SER A 2 34.80 -5.18 -7.85
C SER A 2 34.29 -6.41 -8.60
N LYS A 3 33.96 -7.48 -7.88
CA LYS A 3 33.34 -8.67 -8.49
C LYS A 3 31.92 -8.30 -8.90
N ALA A 4 31.73 -8.10 -10.20
CA ALA A 4 30.42 -8.10 -10.84
C ALA A 4 29.76 -9.47 -10.59
N VAL A 5 28.75 -9.49 -9.73
CA VAL A 5 27.88 -10.65 -9.56
C VAL A 5 26.88 -10.63 -10.72
N LYS A 6 27.13 -11.46 -11.74
CA LYS A 6 26.07 -11.95 -12.64
C LYS A 6 25.08 -12.74 -11.78
N GLY A 7 23.96 -12.14 -11.38
CA GLY A 7 22.89 -12.79 -10.64
C GLY A 7 21.57 -12.63 -11.40
N GLY A 8 20.83 -13.72 -11.61
CA GLY A 8 19.55 -13.71 -12.33
C GLY A 8 18.61 -12.61 -11.85
N ALA A 9 17.84 -12.02 -12.77
CA ALA A 9 16.98 -10.89 -12.47
C ALA A 9 16.01 -11.20 -11.31
N ALA A 10 16.18 -10.50 -10.18
CA ALA A 10 15.24 -10.57 -9.07
C ALA A 10 13.84 -10.18 -9.58
N SER A 11 12.86 -11.06 -9.43
CA SER A 11 11.52 -10.82 -9.93
C SER A 11 10.72 -10.06 -8.88
N LEU A 12 10.21 -8.87 -9.24
CA LEU A 12 9.35 -8.06 -8.37
C LEU A 12 7.88 -8.40 -8.66
N VAL A 13 7.15 -8.80 -7.63
CA VAL A 13 5.72 -9.05 -7.68
C VAL A 13 5.01 -8.04 -6.78
N ARG A 14 4.02 -7.33 -7.34
CA ARG A 14 3.23 -6.33 -6.62
C ARG A 14 1.82 -6.89 -6.42
N ILE A 15 1.42 -7.08 -5.16
CA ILE A 15 0.08 -7.62 -4.83
C ILE A 15 -0.58 -6.70 -3.81
N LEU A 16 -1.89 -6.51 -3.97
CA LEU A 16 -2.73 -5.86 -2.96
C LEU A 16 -3.40 -6.94 -2.11
N ILE A 17 -3.12 -6.96 -0.80
CA ILE A 17 -3.66 -7.98 0.11
C ILE A 17 -4.34 -7.28 1.28
N PRO A 18 -5.59 -7.64 1.64
CA PRO A 18 -6.20 -7.14 2.86
C PRO A 18 -5.43 -7.63 4.09
N ALA A 19 -5.12 -6.72 5.01
CA ALA A 19 -4.41 -7.02 6.26
C ALA A 19 -5.11 -8.14 7.05
N GLY A 20 -4.32 -9.05 7.62
CA GLY A 20 -4.81 -10.19 8.42
C GLY A 20 -5.64 -11.24 7.67
N LYS A 21 -5.84 -11.09 6.35
CA LYS A 21 -6.63 -12.02 5.52
C LYS A 21 -5.82 -12.59 4.35
N ALA A 22 -4.51 -12.77 4.50
CA ALA A 22 -3.74 -13.48 3.47
C ALA A 22 -4.08 -14.97 3.48
N SER A 23 -4.56 -15.48 2.34
CA SER A 23 -4.81 -16.89 2.08
C SER A 23 -4.14 -17.32 0.77
N PRO A 24 -3.78 -18.61 0.62
CA PRO A 24 -3.23 -19.16 -0.64
C PRO A 24 -4.26 -19.25 -1.79
N SER A 25 -5.38 -18.53 -1.69
CA SER A 25 -6.43 -18.49 -2.70
C SER A 25 -5.96 -17.71 -3.96
N PRO A 26 -6.62 -17.88 -5.13
CA PRO A 26 -6.41 -16.98 -6.27
C PRO A 26 -6.76 -15.57 -5.78
N PRO A 27 -5.87 -14.56 -5.74
CA PRO A 27 -4.75 -14.24 -6.64
C PRO A 27 -3.32 -14.49 -6.11
N ILE A 28 -3.14 -14.80 -4.82
CA ILE A 28 -1.81 -14.93 -4.19
C ILE A 28 -1.17 -16.28 -4.54
N GLY A 29 -1.97 -17.35 -4.48
CA GLY A 29 -1.52 -18.72 -4.77
C GLY A 29 -0.89 -18.86 -6.15
N PRO A 30 -1.60 -18.50 -7.24
CA PRO A 30 -1.06 -18.57 -8.60
C PRO A 30 0.11 -17.60 -8.85
N ALA A 31 0.04 -16.36 -8.34
CA ALA A 31 1.06 -15.34 -8.60
C ALA A 31 2.41 -15.67 -7.97
N LEU A 32 2.42 -16.24 -6.76
CA LEU A 32 3.64 -16.67 -6.06
C LEU A 32 4.07 -18.09 -6.47
N GLY A 33 3.10 -18.99 -6.68
CA GLY A 33 3.35 -20.37 -7.09
C GLY A 33 4.01 -20.46 -8.47
N ALA A 34 3.61 -19.62 -9.43
CA ALA A 34 4.24 -19.54 -10.75
C ALA A 34 5.73 -19.14 -10.69
N ARG A 35 6.17 -18.53 -9.58
CA ARG A 35 7.56 -18.12 -9.34
C ARG A 35 8.33 -19.07 -8.41
N GLY A 36 7.72 -20.19 -8.03
CA GLY A 36 8.33 -21.19 -7.16
C GLY A 36 8.46 -20.76 -5.70
N VAL A 37 7.69 -19.75 -5.27
CA VAL A 37 7.69 -19.25 -3.88
C VAL A 37 6.65 -20.01 -3.07
N LYS A 38 6.98 -20.34 -1.81
CA LYS A 38 6.05 -20.99 -0.87
C LYS A 38 4.97 -20.01 -0.41
N SER A 39 3.83 -19.99 -1.10
CA SER A 39 2.70 -19.09 -0.81
C SER A 39 2.17 -19.22 0.62
N MET A 40 2.23 -20.41 1.22
CA MET A 40 1.78 -20.65 2.60
C MET A 40 2.64 -19.94 3.64
N ASP A 41 3.97 -19.97 3.47
CA ASP A 41 4.91 -19.33 4.39
C ASP A 41 4.77 -17.81 4.30
N PHE A 42 4.61 -17.29 3.07
CA PHE A 42 4.29 -15.88 2.86
C PHE A 42 2.99 -15.45 3.55
N CYS A 43 1.90 -16.21 3.41
CA CYS A 43 0.62 -15.86 4.05
C CYS A 43 0.73 -15.79 5.58
N LYS A 44 1.47 -16.72 6.21
CA LYS A 44 1.70 -16.72 7.66
C LYS A 44 2.51 -15.51 8.10
N GLU A 45 3.66 -15.26 7.46
CA GLU A 45 4.55 -14.16 7.77
C GLU A 45 3.85 -12.79 7.52
N PHE A 46 3.05 -12.69 6.46
CA PHE A 46 2.25 -11.50 6.17
C PHE A 46 1.19 -11.24 7.23
N ASN A 47 0.44 -12.27 7.68
CA ASN A 47 -0.57 -12.11 8.72
C ASN A 47 0.07 -11.75 10.07
N ALA A 48 1.25 -12.31 10.39
CA ALA A 48 2.00 -11.95 11.58
C ALA A 48 2.47 -10.48 11.54
N ARG A 49 3.03 -10.04 10.41
CA ARG A 49 3.46 -8.64 10.23
C ARG A 49 2.30 -7.67 10.20
N THR A 50 1.14 -8.04 9.67
CA THR A 50 -0.04 -7.15 9.58
C THR A 50 -0.97 -7.25 10.78
N ALA A 51 -0.64 -8.02 11.82
CA ALA A 51 -1.47 -8.20 13.01
C ALA A 51 -1.74 -6.89 13.77
N HIS A 52 -0.88 -5.88 13.62
CA HIS A 52 -1.05 -4.54 14.22
C HIS A 52 -1.94 -3.60 13.40
N VAL A 53 -2.32 -3.97 12.18
CA VAL A 53 -3.19 -3.20 11.29
C VAL A 53 -4.60 -3.75 11.37
N GLU A 54 -5.62 -2.89 11.32
CA GLU A 54 -7.01 -3.35 11.31
C GLU A 54 -7.26 -4.37 10.19
N PRO A 55 -7.88 -5.53 10.49
CA PRO A 55 -8.14 -6.56 9.50
C PRO A 55 -8.99 -6.03 8.34
N GLY A 56 -8.62 -6.39 7.11
CA GLY A 56 -9.36 -6.00 5.91
C GLY A 56 -8.90 -4.69 5.25
N ILE A 57 -7.97 -3.95 5.86
CA ILE A 57 -7.38 -2.78 5.20
C ILE A 57 -6.49 -3.24 4.02
N PRO A 58 -6.68 -2.71 2.81
CA PRO A 58 -5.88 -3.08 1.64
C PRO A 58 -4.44 -2.62 1.80
N THR A 59 -3.52 -3.57 1.92
CA THR A 59 -2.09 -3.34 2.19
C THR A 59 -1.28 -3.74 0.95
N PRO A 60 -0.71 -2.77 0.21
CA PRO A 60 0.14 -3.05 -0.94
C PRO A 60 1.45 -3.70 -0.47
N THR A 61 1.76 -4.85 -1.05
CA THR A 61 2.96 -5.62 -0.70
C THR A 61 3.84 -5.80 -1.93
N LEU A 62 5.12 -5.48 -1.75
CA LEU A 62 6.16 -5.72 -2.75
C LEU A 62 6.91 -6.98 -2.34
N ILE A 63 6.91 -7.98 -3.22
CA ILE A 63 7.56 -9.27 -2.99
C ILE A 63 8.71 -9.38 -3.98
N TYR A 64 9.92 -9.47 -3.44
CA TYR A 64 11.16 -9.66 -4.19
C TYR A 64 11.47 -11.14 -4.15
N VAL A 65 11.49 -11.78 -5.32
CA VAL A 65 11.84 -13.19 -5.47
C VAL A 65 13.27 -13.27 -5.98
N GLN A 66 14.13 -13.88 -5.17
CA GLN A 66 15.52 -14.11 -5.51
C GLN A 66 15.67 -15.36 -6.42
N PRO A 67 16.77 -15.48 -7.17
CA PRO A 67 17.01 -16.63 -8.07
C PRO A 67 17.09 -17.99 -7.36
N ASP A 68 17.45 -18.00 -6.08
CA ASP A 68 17.50 -19.17 -5.21
C ASP A 68 16.12 -19.61 -4.68
N ARG A 69 15.04 -18.99 -5.18
CA ARG A 69 13.64 -19.18 -4.73
C ARG A 69 13.39 -18.71 -3.30
N SER A 70 14.34 -18.01 -2.68
CA SER A 70 14.05 -17.22 -1.49
C SER A 70 13.18 -16.02 -1.86
N PHE A 71 12.46 -15.50 -0.88
CA PHE A 71 11.64 -14.31 -1.06
C PHE A 71 11.84 -13.36 0.11
N THR A 72 11.85 -12.07 -0.19
CA THR A 72 11.73 -11.01 0.80
C THR A 72 10.53 -10.15 0.43
N PHE A 73 9.85 -9.57 1.41
CA PHE A 73 8.73 -8.70 1.12
C PHE A 73 8.69 -7.48 2.04
N ILE A 74 8.15 -6.40 1.47
CA ILE A 74 7.96 -5.12 2.12
C ILE A 74 6.47 -4.79 2.06
N THR A 75 5.85 -4.68 3.23
CA THR A 75 4.48 -4.19 3.39
C THR A 75 4.52 -2.67 3.46
N LYS A 76 3.74 -2.00 2.61
CA LYS A 76 3.59 -0.54 2.66
C LYS A 76 2.31 -0.17 3.38
N THR A 77 2.24 1.07 3.85
CA THR A 77 0.97 1.60 4.35
C THR A 77 -0.12 1.55 3.27
N PRO A 78 -1.40 1.48 3.69
CA PRO A 78 -2.53 1.46 2.78
C PRO A 78 -2.52 2.65 1.80
N PRO A 79 -3.15 2.49 0.61
CA PRO A 79 -3.28 3.58 -0.35
C PRO A 79 -3.94 4.80 0.30
N THR A 80 -3.44 5.99 -0.04
CA THR A 80 -4.04 7.25 0.45
C THR A 80 -5.51 7.34 0.09
N THR A 81 -5.89 6.79 -1.06
CA THR A 81 -7.26 6.72 -1.54
C THR A 81 -8.17 5.93 -0.60
N TYR A 82 -7.68 4.87 0.04
CA TYR A 82 -8.46 4.11 1.02
C TYR A 82 -8.70 4.93 2.29
N PHE A 83 -7.67 5.60 2.81
CA PHE A 83 -7.81 6.45 3.99
C PHE A 83 -8.74 7.64 3.74
N LEU A 84 -8.61 8.30 2.59
CA LEU A 84 -9.47 9.43 2.22
C LEU A 84 -10.93 9.00 2.05
N LYS A 85 -11.18 7.84 1.44
CA LYS A 85 -12.52 7.24 1.33
C LYS A 85 -13.12 6.93 2.70
N LYS A 86 -12.34 6.33 3.60
CA LYS A 86 -12.77 6.03 4.98
C LYS A 86 -13.07 7.33 5.76
N ALA A 87 -12.22 8.35 5.63
CA ALA A 87 -12.41 9.64 6.30
C ALA A 87 -13.62 10.43 5.76
N ALA A 88 -13.90 10.35 4.46
CA ALA A 88 -15.06 11.00 3.84
C ALA A 88 -16.35 10.16 3.89
N GLY A 89 -16.30 8.91 4.35
CA GLY A 89 -17.45 8.01 4.38
C GLY A 89 -17.95 7.57 3.00
N ILE A 90 -17.11 7.59 1.97
CA ILE A 90 -17.48 7.26 0.58
C ILE A 90 -16.88 5.92 0.13
N GLU A 91 -17.61 5.15 -0.67
CA GLU A 91 -17.11 3.87 -1.21
C GLU A 91 -16.42 4.04 -2.57
N LYS A 92 -16.97 4.90 -3.42
CA LYS A 92 -16.48 5.22 -4.76
C LYS A 92 -16.05 6.67 -4.85
N GLY A 93 -14.94 6.92 -5.56
CA GLY A 93 -14.50 8.27 -5.89
C GLY A 93 -15.31 8.83 -7.06
N THR A 94 -15.04 10.10 -7.41
CA THR A 94 -15.66 10.75 -8.57
C THR A 94 -15.27 10.09 -9.90
N GLY A 95 -16.22 10.02 -10.84
CA GLY A 95 -15.95 9.68 -12.23
C GLY A 95 -15.42 10.87 -13.06
N LYS A 96 -15.58 12.11 -12.55
CA LYS A 96 -15.14 13.35 -13.20
C LYS A 96 -14.37 14.23 -12.20
N PRO A 97 -13.06 13.99 -12.05
CA PRO A 97 -12.21 14.80 -11.16
C PRO A 97 -12.32 16.29 -11.48
N GLY A 98 -12.54 17.12 -10.46
CA GLY A 98 -12.62 18.58 -10.59
C GLY A 98 -14.00 19.16 -10.96
N HIS A 99 -14.95 18.33 -11.40
CA HIS A 99 -16.32 18.77 -11.71
C HIS A 99 -17.33 18.35 -10.65
N GLU A 100 -17.19 17.14 -10.11
CA GLU A 100 -18.11 16.58 -9.13
C GLU A 100 -17.40 16.38 -7.79
N ILE A 101 -17.93 17.04 -6.75
CA ILE A 101 -17.49 16.87 -5.36
C ILE A 101 -18.35 15.80 -4.72
N VAL A 102 -17.73 14.70 -4.29
CA VAL A 102 -18.39 13.50 -3.76
C VAL A 102 -18.36 13.47 -2.23
N GLY A 103 -17.51 14.31 -1.62
CA GLY A 103 -17.43 14.41 -0.16
C GLY A 103 -16.46 15.51 0.29
N THR A 104 -16.38 15.69 1.61
CA THR A 104 -15.46 16.65 2.24
C THR A 104 -14.53 15.93 3.21
N VAL A 105 -13.32 16.46 3.37
CA VAL A 105 -12.33 15.97 4.34
C VAL A 105 -11.71 17.18 5.04
N SER A 106 -11.58 17.15 6.36
CA SER A 106 -10.93 18.24 7.10
C SER A 106 -9.40 18.15 7.08
N LEU A 107 -8.72 19.28 7.28
CA LEU A 107 -7.26 19.32 7.40
C LEU A 107 -6.72 18.41 8.51
N LYS A 108 -7.48 18.20 9.59
CA LYS A 108 -7.11 17.28 10.67
C LYS A 108 -6.92 15.85 10.16
N HIS A 109 -7.89 15.35 9.39
CA HIS A 109 -7.79 14.01 8.79
C HIS A 109 -6.62 13.91 7.83
N ILE A 110 -6.34 14.95 7.04
CA ILE A 110 -5.19 14.96 6.12
C ILE A 110 -3.87 14.85 6.90
N TYR A 111 -3.75 15.58 8.00
CA TYR A 111 -2.57 15.55 8.85
C TYR A 111 -2.37 14.17 9.50
N GLU A 112 -3.44 13.56 10.01
CA GLU A 112 -3.40 12.20 10.55
C GLU A 112 -2.97 11.17 9.50
N ILE A 113 -3.55 11.23 8.30
CA ILE A 113 -3.17 10.36 7.19
C ILE A 113 -1.70 10.58 6.82
N ALA A 114 -1.24 11.83 6.76
CA ALA A 114 0.15 12.15 6.46
C ALA A 114 1.11 11.57 7.52
N ARG A 115 0.77 11.65 8.81
CA ARG A 115 1.56 11.04 9.90
C ARG A 115 1.64 9.52 9.78
N ILE A 116 0.51 8.86 9.50
CA ILE A 116 0.48 7.41 9.31
C ILE A 116 1.39 7.02 8.14
N LYS A 117 1.27 7.71 7.00
CA LYS A 117 2.09 7.43 5.81
C LYS A 117 3.56 7.76 6.01
N HIS A 118 3.90 8.74 6.84
CA HIS A 118 5.29 9.08 7.15
C HIS A 118 6.05 7.96 7.87
N THR A 119 5.35 6.98 8.45
CA THR A 119 5.98 5.78 9.02
C THR A 119 6.57 4.83 7.95
N ASP A 120 6.17 4.98 6.67
CA ASP A 120 6.75 4.21 5.58
C ASP A 120 8.21 4.60 5.34
N ASP A 121 9.09 3.61 5.20
CA ASP A 121 10.54 3.82 4.98
C ASP A 121 10.86 4.72 3.79
N HIS A 122 10.04 4.68 2.74
CA HIS A 122 10.22 5.50 1.54
C HIS A 122 9.69 6.94 1.68
N LEU A 123 9.02 7.30 2.78
CA LEU A 123 8.47 8.64 3.04
C LEU A 123 9.10 9.31 4.27
N LYS A 124 9.87 8.58 5.09
CA LYS A 124 10.56 9.11 6.28
C LYS A 124 11.49 10.29 6.01
N HIS A 125 12.06 10.37 4.81
CA HIS A 125 12.98 11.46 4.43
C HIS A 125 12.26 12.74 3.97
N LEU A 126 10.95 12.68 3.73
CA LEU A 126 10.16 13.83 3.29
C LEU A 126 9.59 14.56 4.50
N ARG A 127 9.51 15.90 4.41
CA ARG A 127 8.83 16.71 5.42
C ARG A 127 7.34 16.37 5.44
N LEU A 128 6.76 16.44 6.64
CA LEU A 128 5.34 16.10 6.83
C LEU A 128 4.40 16.98 5.99
N GLU A 129 4.75 18.25 5.79
CA GLU A 129 4.02 19.19 4.92
C GLU A 129 3.98 18.73 3.45
N ALA A 130 5.08 18.18 2.94
CA ALA A 130 5.15 17.67 1.56
C ALA A 130 4.26 16.43 1.39
N ILE A 131 4.23 15.57 2.42
CA ILE A 131 3.33 14.41 2.45
C ILE A 131 1.87 14.89 2.51
N ALA A 132 1.55 15.84 3.38
CA ALA A 132 0.21 16.42 3.50
C ALA A 132 -0.25 17.05 2.18
N SER A 133 0.60 17.80 1.49
CA SER A 133 0.31 18.36 0.16
C SER A 133 0.01 17.28 -0.88
N THR A 134 0.75 16.16 -0.84
CA THR A 134 0.50 15.01 -1.71
C THR A 134 -0.86 14.35 -1.40
N VAL A 135 -1.24 14.27 -0.11
CA VAL A 135 -2.55 13.76 0.31
C VAL A 135 -3.68 14.69 -0.14
N VAL A 136 -3.50 16.02 -0.02
CA VAL A 136 -4.45 17.03 -0.53
C VAL A 136 -4.63 16.89 -2.04
N ALA A 137 -3.55 16.74 -2.80
CA ALA A 137 -3.61 16.54 -4.25
C ALA A 137 -4.40 15.27 -4.59
N THR A 138 -4.18 14.18 -3.84
CA THR A 138 -4.94 12.94 -4.01
C THR A 138 -6.43 13.13 -3.70
N ALA A 139 -6.78 13.87 -2.64
CA ALA A 139 -8.15 14.20 -2.30
C ALA A 139 -8.86 14.94 -3.44
N LYS A 140 -8.20 15.93 -4.04
CA LYS A 140 -8.73 16.66 -5.20
C LYS A 140 -9.01 15.73 -6.39
N THR A 141 -8.10 14.80 -6.69
CA THR A 141 -8.31 13.82 -7.78
C THR A 141 -9.47 12.85 -7.51
N LEU A 142 -9.81 12.59 -6.24
CA LEU A 142 -10.95 11.77 -5.85
C LEU A 142 -12.28 12.53 -5.84
N GLY A 143 -12.27 13.85 -6.06
CA GLY A 143 -13.46 14.69 -5.92
C GLY A 143 -13.79 15.00 -4.46
N LEU A 144 -12.80 14.99 -3.57
CA LEU A 144 -12.96 15.37 -2.18
C LEU A 144 -12.54 16.82 -1.98
N GLN A 145 -13.43 17.63 -1.40
CA GLN A 145 -13.12 19.00 -1.04
C GLN A 145 -12.44 19.04 0.34
N VAL A 146 -11.29 19.70 0.41
CA VAL A 146 -10.57 19.88 1.66
C VAL A 146 -11.08 21.12 2.37
N VAL A 147 -11.57 20.95 3.60
CA VAL A 147 -12.08 22.03 4.45
C VAL A 147 -11.04 22.33 5.54
N PRO A 148 -10.76 23.62 5.83
CA PRO A 148 -9.87 24.01 6.91
C PRO A 148 -10.30 23.49 8.29
#